data_AF-A0A8S9FKF6-F1
#
_entry.id   AF-A0A8S9FKF6-F1
#
_cell.length_a   1.000
_cell.length_b   1.000
_cell.length_c   1.000
_cell.angle_alpha   90.00
_cell.angle_beta   90.00
_cell.angle_gamma   90.00
#
_symmetry.space_group_name_H-M   'P 1'
#
loop_
_entity.id
_entity.type
_entity.pdbx_description
1 polymer ?
#
loop_
_entity_poly.entity_id
_entity_poly.type
_entity_poly.pdbx_seq_one_letter_code
_entity_poly.pdbx_strand_id
1 'polypeptide(L)'
;MSGTRDGEATEKSGGMVMSNEKEGRLKNMWKKSYINRWIDPSSREGGSHSNTEADHAGNIDYARMKVEYAALKESLESMGHLTTSIRRLRLALLKVKETNDTETAARTCEVAISNILVEATHLKTALGISIPISWSAESDMESVADGESSCDKTDSVSAAGFEMVELVILAAEILKEQHN
;
A
#
# COMPACT_ATOMS: atom_id res chain seq x y z
N MET A 1 -37.84 35.27 60.73
CA MET A 1 -36.86 35.67 59.69
C MET A 1 -36.30 34.39 59.11
N SER A 2 -36.92 33.90 58.04
CA SER A 2 -36.52 32.69 57.32
C SER A 2 -35.36 33.01 56.38
N GLY A 3 -34.29 32.23 56.46
CA GLY A 3 -33.16 32.32 55.55
C GLY A 3 -33.39 31.44 54.32
N THR A 4 -33.47 32.06 53.16
CA THR A 4 -33.32 31.43 51.84
C THR A 4 -31.95 31.82 51.29
N ARG A 5 -31.12 30.82 50.96
CA ARG A 5 -29.96 31.00 50.07
C ARG A 5 -29.94 29.83 49.10
N ASP A 6 -30.22 30.19 47.85
CA ASP A 6 -30.09 29.36 46.66
C ASP A 6 -28.64 28.91 46.47
N GLY A 7 -28.49 27.64 46.10
CA GLY A 7 -27.22 26.99 45.77
C GLY A 7 -27.31 26.40 44.37
N GLU A 8 -26.69 27.13 43.47
CA GLU A 8 -26.58 26.98 42.02
C GLU A 8 -25.97 25.64 41.57
N ALA A 9 -26.53 25.12 40.48
CA ALA A 9 -26.10 23.91 39.80
C ALA A 9 -24.72 24.09 39.17
N THR A 10 -23.79 23.18 39.48
CA THR A 10 -22.57 23.01 38.69
C THR A 10 -22.52 21.59 38.15
N GLU A 11 -22.80 21.56 36.84
CA GLU A 11 -22.77 20.45 35.92
C GLU A 11 -21.38 19.80 35.93
N LYS A 12 -21.26 18.63 36.57
CA LYS A 12 -20.03 17.84 36.53
C LYS A 12 -19.96 17.17 35.16
N SER A 13 -19.19 17.77 34.26
CA SER A 13 -18.70 17.20 33.00
C SER A 13 -18.22 15.76 33.25
N GLY A 14 -19.09 14.82 32.91
CA GLY A 14 -18.77 13.41 32.84
C GLY A 14 -17.92 13.22 31.59
N GLY A 15 -16.60 13.31 31.78
CA GLY A 15 -15.62 12.98 30.75
C GLY A 15 -15.97 11.64 30.14
N MET A 16 -16.33 11.68 28.86
CA MET A 16 -16.48 10.50 28.03
C MET A 16 -15.13 9.79 28.00
N VAL A 17 -15.00 8.73 28.81
CA VAL A 17 -13.94 7.74 28.65
C VAL A 17 -14.23 7.02 27.35
N MET A 18 -13.75 7.59 26.26
CA MET A 18 -13.63 6.91 24.98
C MET A 18 -12.63 5.78 25.21
N SER A 19 -13.17 4.59 25.49
CA SER A 19 -12.37 3.38 25.53
C SER A 19 -11.69 3.20 24.18
N ASN A 20 -10.39 3.47 24.12
CA ASN A 20 -9.55 3.24 22.96
C ASN A 20 -9.19 1.74 22.89
N GLU A 21 -10.21 0.89 22.74
CA GLU A 21 -10.07 -0.57 22.69
C GLU A 21 -9.86 -1.10 21.26
N LYS A 22 -9.94 -0.24 20.24
CA LYS A 22 -9.91 -0.68 18.83
C LYS A 22 -8.51 -0.74 18.23
N GLU A 23 -7.53 -0.06 18.82
CA GLU A 23 -6.16 0.02 18.26
C GLU A 23 -5.28 -1.21 18.58
N GLY A 24 -5.69 -2.05 19.55
CA GLY A 24 -5.00 -3.30 19.89
C GLY A 24 -5.47 -4.54 19.11
N ARG A 25 -6.66 -4.49 18.50
CA ARG A 25 -7.30 -5.68 17.92
C ARG A 25 -6.75 -6.04 16.55
N LEU A 26 -6.38 -5.05 15.73
CA LEU A 26 -5.81 -5.29 14.40
C LEU A 26 -4.33 -5.66 14.47
N LYS A 27 -3.58 -5.09 15.43
CA LYS A 27 -2.14 -5.37 15.60
C LYS A 27 -1.84 -6.84 15.95
N ASN A 28 -2.79 -7.55 16.57
CA ASN A 28 -2.63 -8.97 16.89
C ASN A 28 -2.95 -9.90 15.70
N MET A 29 -3.80 -9.48 14.76
CA MET A 29 -4.14 -10.27 13.58
C MET A 29 -2.94 -10.47 12.64
N TRP A 30 -2.01 -9.52 12.65
CA TRP A 30 -0.83 -9.52 11.79
C TRP A 30 0.35 -10.28 12.40
N LYS A 31 0.22 -10.75 13.66
CA LYS A 31 1.25 -11.59 14.27
C LYS A 31 1.27 -12.92 13.54
N LYS A 32 2.45 -13.32 13.05
CA LYS A 32 2.72 -14.61 12.37
C LYS A 32 2.02 -15.80 13.03
N SER A 33 1.97 -15.84 14.37
CA SER A 33 1.33 -16.92 15.14
C SER A 33 -0.20 -17.03 14.95
N TYR A 34 -0.90 -15.92 14.74
CA TYR A 34 -2.35 -15.94 14.49
C TYR A 34 -2.65 -16.38 13.06
N ILE A 35 -1.88 -15.88 12.10
CA ILE A 35 -1.99 -16.29 10.69
C ILE A 35 -1.71 -17.80 10.55
N ASN A 36 -0.67 -18.30 11.22
CA ASN A 36 -0.35 -19.73 11.22
C ASN A 36 -1.47 -20.63 11.76
N ARG A 37 -2.28 -20.15 12.73
CA ARG A 37 -3.43 -20.90 13.27
C ARG A 37 -4.57 -21.06 12.26
N TRP A 38 -4.76 -20.09 11.37
CA TRP A 38 -5.75 -20.21 10.29
C TRP A 38 -5.25 -21.09 9.15
N ILE A 39 -3.94 -21.14 8.94
CA ILE A 39 -3.30 -21.89 7.84
C ILE A 39 -3.12 -23.36 8.19
N ASP A 40 -2.88 -23.71 9.45
CA ASP A 40 -2.58 -25.08 9.87
C ASP A 40 -3.77 -25.77 10.58
N PRO A 41 -4.62 -26.50 9.85
CA PRO A 41 -5.72 -27.26 10.45
C PRO A 41 -5.23 -28.40 11.35
N SER A 42 -3.95 -28.81 11.28
CA SER A 42 -3.40 -29.84 12.17
C SER A 42 -3.23 -29.35 13.61
N SER A 43 -3.19 -28.01 13.82
CA SER A 43 -3.23 -27.40 15.16
C SER A 43 -4.62 -27.43 15.81
N ARG A 44 -5.64 -27.89 15.08
CA ARG A 44 -7.00 -28.13 15.58
C ARG A 44 -7.07 -29.57 16.08
N GLU A 45 -6.48 -29.80 17.24
CA GLU A 45 -6.54 -31.08 17.94
C GLU A 45 -8.00 -31.46 18.21
N GLY A 46 -8.52 -32.45 17.48
CA GLY A 46 -9.81 -33.09 17.79
C GLY A 46 -10.65 -33.47 16.57
N GLY A 47 -10.57 -34.75 16.17
CA GLY A 47 -11.64 -35.39 15.40
C GLY A 47 -11.18 -36.34 14.29
N SER A 48 -10.93 -37.59 14.65
CA SER A 48 -10.78 -38.72 13.74
C SER A 48 -12.04 -38.94 12.91
N HIS A 49 -12.00 -38.72 11.58
CA HIS A 49 -12.89 -39.40 10.63
C HIS A 49 -12.20 -39.53 9.27
N SER A 50 -11.92 -40.77 8.87
CA SER A 50 -11.35 -41.14 7.58
C SER A 50 -12.30 -40.77 6.44
N ASN A 51 -12.06 -39.64 5.80
CA ASN A 51 -12.74 -39.24 4.58
C ASN A 51 -11.66 -38.93 3.54
N THR A 52 -11.12 -39.95 2.89
CA THR A 52 -9.95 -39.81 1.99
C THR A 52 -10.18 -38.79 0.86
N GLU A 53 -11.42 -38.63 0.38
CA GLU A 53 -11.79 -37.59 -0.59
C GLU A 53 -11.89 -36.18 0.03
N ALA A 54 -12.39 -36.06 1.26
CA ALA A 54 -12.45 -34.77 1.97
C ALA A 54 -11.06 -34.33 2.48
N ASP A 55 -10.20 -35.29 2.82
CA ASP A 55 -8.79 -35.08 3.14
C ASP A 55 -8.01 -34.68 1.89
N HIS A 56 -8.31 -35.26 0.71
CA HIS A 56 -7.71 -34.85 -0.55
C HIS A 56 -8.22 -33.47 -1.03
N ALA A 57 -9.53 -33.20 -0.93
CA ALA A 57 -10.09 -31.88 -1.21
C ALA A 57 -9.54 -30.82 -0.26
N GLY A 58 -9.48 -31.12 1.05
CA GLY A 58 -8.86 -30.26 2.06
C GLY A 58 -7.36 -30.05 1.84
N ASN A 59 -6.65 -31.06 1.33
CA ASN A 59 -5.24 -30.93 0.96
C ASN A 59 -5.04 -30.07 -0.31
N ILE A 60 -5.96 -30.16 -1.29
CA ILE A 60 -5.98 -29.27 -2.47
C ILE A 60 -6.28 -27.83 -2.04
N ASP A 61 -7.25 -27.62 -1.15
CA ASP A 61 -7.59 -26.31 -0.61
C ASP A 61 -6.45 -25.74 0.24
N TYR A 62 -5.75 -26.59 1.01
CA TYR A 62 -4.54 -26.22 1.74
C TYR A 62 -3.39 -25.85 0.80
N ALA A 63 -3.15 -26.63 -0.25
CA ALA A 63 -2.14 -26.32 -1.26
C ALA A 63 -2.45 -25.01 -1.99
N ARG A 64 -3.72 -24.79 -2.36
CA ARG A 64 -4.22 -23.53 -2.92
C ARG A 64 -3.99 -22.37 -1.97
N MET A 65 -4.36 -22.52 -0.70
CA MET A 65 -4.15 -21.51 0.33
C MET A 65 -2.67 -21.17 0.51
N LYS A 66 -1.75 -22.13 0.39
CA LYS A 66 -0.30 -21.86 0.43
C LYS A 66 0.18 -21.04 -0.76
N VAL A 67 -0.35 -21.31 -1.95
CA VAL A 67 -0.03 -20.53 -3.16
C VAL A 67 -0.53 -19.09 -3.00
N GLU A 68 -1.77 -18.91 -2.55
CA GLU A 68 -2.34 -17.58 -2.29
C GLU A 68 -1.57 -16.84 -1.19
N TYR A 69 -1.18 -17.52 -0.12
CA TYR A 69 -0.34 -16.94 0.94
C TYR A 69 1.03 -16.50 0.39
N ALA A 70 1.66 -17.30 -0.47
CA ALA A 70 2.92 -16.93 -1.10
C ALA A 70 2.76 -15.70 -2.00
N ALA A 71 1.71 -15.64 -2.81
CA ALA A 71 1.39 -14.50 -3.67
C ALA A 71 1.11 -13.22 -2.85
N LEU A 72 0.37 -13.34 -1.74
CA LEU A 72 0.11 -12.22 -0.83
C LEU A 72 1.39 -11.73 -0.14
N LYS A 73 2.29 -12.65 0.21
CA LYS A 73 3.58 -12.29 0.80
C LYS A 73 4.46 -11.55 -0.21
N GLU A 74 4.49 -12.01 -1.46
CA GLU A 74 5.21 -11.33 -2.56
C GLU A 74 4.64 -9.94 -2.82
N SER A 75 3.31 -9.77 -2.83
CA SER A 75 2.69 -8.46 -3.02
C SER A 75 2.95 -7.50 -1.86
N LEU A 76 3.07 -8.01 -0.63
CA LEU A 76 3.48 -7.21 0.52
C LEU A 76 4.93 -6.74 0.39
N GLU A 77 5.82 -7.60 -0.07
CA GLU A 77 7.23 -7.28 -0.33
C GLU A 77 7.36 -6.25 -1.46
N SER A 78 6.61 -6.40 -2.57
CA SER A 78 6.60 -5.44 -3.68
C SER A 78 6.12 -4.05 -3.24
N MET A 79 5.05 -3.97 -2.45
CA MET A 79 4.57 -2.71 -1.89
C MET A 79 5.61 -2.05 -0.95
N GLY A 80 6.41 -2.86 -0.24
CA GLY A 80 7.56 -2.39 0.54
C GLY A 80 8.64 -1.74 -0.35
N HIS A 81 8.95 -2.37 -1.48
CA HIS A 81 9.88 -1.82 -2.48
C HIS A 81 9.34 -0.53 -3.11
N LEU A 82 8.05 -0.48 -3.44
CA LEU A 82 7.39 0.73 -3.95
C LEU A 82 7.50 1.88 -2.96
N THR A 83 7.11 1.66 -1.71
CA THR A 83 7.14 2.70 -0.67
C THR A 83 8.57 3.22 -0.45
N THR A 84 9.56 2.33 -0.49
CA THR A 84 10.97 2.70 -0.38
C THR A 84 11.44 3.54 -1.57
N SER A 85 11.08 3.15 -2.79
CA SER A 85 11.43 3.87 -4.02
C SER A 85 10.83 5.28 -4.06
N ILE A 86 9.56 5.42 -3.65
CA ILE A 86 8.89 6.73 -3.50
C ILE A 86 9.67 7.63 -2.55
N ARG A 87 10.07 7.11 -1.38
CA ARG A 87 10.85 7.88 -0.39
C ARG A 87 12.20 8.32 -0.94
N ARG A 88 12.92 7.42 -1.63
CA ARG A 88 14.23 7.72 -2.23
C ARG A 88 14.11 8.81 -3.31
N LEU A 89 13.15 8.69 -4.23
CA LEU A 89 12.91 9.70 -5.26
C LEU A 89 12.54 11.06 -4.64
N ARG A 90 11.65 11.08 -3.64
CA ARG A 90 11.29 12.31 -2.92
C ARG A 90 12.50 13.00 -2.30
N LEU A 91 13.39 12.23 -1.65
CA LEU A 91 14.62 12.77 -1.08
C LEU A 91 15.59 13.28 -2.16
N ALA A 92 15.72 12.58 -3.29
CA ALA A 92 16.54 13.03 -4.41
C ALA A 92 16.05 14.37 -4.99
N LEU A 93 14.74 14.53 -5.16
CA LEU A 93 14.12 15.78 -5.60
C LEU A 93 14.30 16.93 -4.59
N LEU A 94 14.15 16.65 -3.28
CA LEU A 94 14.37 17.65 -2.24
C LEU A 94 15.81 18.16 -2.21
N LYS A 95 16.80 17.28 -2.41
CA LYS A 95 18.21 17.67 -2.49
C LYS A 95 18.47 18.67 -3.62
N VAL A 96 17.87 18.47 -4.80
CA VAL A 96 18.00 19.44 -5.91
C VAL A 96 17.43 20.80 -5.54
N LYS A 97 16.27 20.83 -4.87
CA LYS A 97 15.64 22.07 -4.43
C LYS A 97 16.55 22.89 -3.52
N GLU A 98 17.30 22.25 -2.61
CA GLU A 98 18.19 22.91 -1.66
C GLU A 98 19.53 23.37 -2.31
N THR A 99 19.98 22.71 -3.38
CA THR A 99 21.26 23.03 -4.04
C THR A 99 21.24 24.23 -4.98
N ASN A 100 20.05 24.73 -5.36
CA ASN A 100 19.92 25.89 -6.24
C ASN A 100 20.38 27.22 -5.61
N ASP A 101 20.67 27.24 -4.31
CA ASP A 101 21.00 28.46 -3.56
C ASP A 101 22.52 28.77 -3.46
N THR A 102 23.42 27.97 -4.06
CA THR A 102 24.89 28.18 -3.92
C THR A 102 25.72 27.96 -5.18
N GLU A 103 26.79 28.74 -5.35
CA GLU A 103 27.66 28.88 -6.56
C GLU A 103 28.43 27.59 -6.97
N THR A 104 28.51 26.58 -6.09
CA THR A 104 29.02 25.22 -6.39
C THR A 104 28.04 24.32 -7.17
N ALA A 105 27.01 24.93 -7.76
CA ALA A 105 25.80 24.29 -8.28
C ALA A 105 26.03 23.28 -9.43
N ALA A 106 26.92 23.55 -10.39
CA ALA A 106 26.92 22.83 -11.67
C ALA A 106 27.22 21.32 -11.56
N ARG A 107 28.34 20.93 -10.93
CA ARG A 107 28.68 19.49 -10.73
C ARG A 107 27.72 18.80 -9.76
N THR A 108 27.23 19.55 -8.77
CA THR A 108 26.26 19.04 -7.80
C THR A 108 24.91 18.76 -8.48
N CYS A 109 24.54 19.58 -9.48
CA CYS A 109 23.34 19.44 -10.28
C CYS A 109 23.39 18.17 -11.14
N GLU A 110 24.50 17.92 -11.85
CA GLU A 110 24.65 16.73 -12.71
C GLU A 110 24.51 15.41 -11.93
N VAL A 111 25.17 15.33 -10.76
CA VAL A 111 25.06 14.17 -9.86
C VAL A 111 23.64 14.02 -9.32
N ALA A 112 22.98 15.13 -9.00
CA ALA A 112 21.62 15.11 -8.47
C ALA A 112 20.59 14.68 -9.54
N ILE A 113 20.73 15.16 -10.78
CA ILE A 113 19.92 14.73 -11.94
C ILE A 113 20.10 13.23 -12.19
N SER A 114 21.34 12.74 -12.16
CA SER A 114 21.63 11.31 -12.33
C SER A 114 20.98 10.45 -11.24
N ASN A 115 21.02 10.91 -9.99
CA ASN A 115 20.34 10.23 -8.89
C ASN A 115 18.82 10.22 -9.07
N ILE A 116 18.21 11.35 -9.50
CA ILE A 116 16.77 11.40 -9.80
C ILE A 116 16.39 10.39 -10.86
N LEU A 117 17.16 10.30 -11.96
CA LEU A 117 16.90 9.35 -13.04
C LEU A 117 16.92 7.90 -12.53
N VAL A 118 17.95 7.54 -11.76
CA VAL A 118 18.06 6.20 -11.15
C VAL A 118 16.87 5.91 -10.22
N GLU A 119 16.52 6.83 -9.32
CA GLU A 119 15.41 6.59 -8.40
C GLU A 119 14.04 6.58 -9.09
N ALA A 120 13.85 7.37 -10.14
CA ALA A 120 12.62 7.39 -10.93
C ALA A 120 12.44 6.09 -11.73
N THR A 121 13.53 5.55 -12.32
CA THR A 121 13.49 4.24 -13.01
C THR A 121 13.22 3.08 -12.05
N HIS A 122 13.80 3.10 -10.84
CA HIS A 122 13.46 2.15 -9.79
C HIS A 122 11.99 2.26 -9.38
N LEU A 123 11.47 3.48 -9.23
CA LEU A 123 10.06 3.70 -8.91
C LEU A 123 9.14 3.17 -10.01
N LYS A 124 9.44 3.43 -11.29
CA LYS A 124 8.69 2.91 -12.44
C LYS A 124 8.61 1.38 -12.39
N THR A 125 9.74 0.73 -12.12
CA THR A 125 9.81 -0.73 -12.00
C THR A 125 8.99 -1.22 -10.80
N ALA A 126 9.14 -0.58 -9.65
CA ALA A 126 8.41 -0.95 -8.44
C ALA A 126 6.89 -0.75 -8.59
N LEU A 127 6.44 0.30 -9.28
CA LEU A 127 5.03 0.51 -9.61
C LEU A 127 4.48 -0.62 -10.47
N GLY A 128 5.22 -1.07 -11.49
CA GLY A 128 4.78 -2.16 -12.37
C GLY A 128 4.62 -3.50 -11.66
N ILE A 129 5.43 -3.76 -10.64
CA ILE A 129 5.36 -5.00 -9.86
C ILE A 129 4.31 -4.91 -8.74
N SER A 130 4.03 -3.71 -8.24
CA SER A 130 3.18 -3.51 -7.06
C SER A 130 1.71 -3.26 -7.39
N ILE A 131 1.40 -2.79 -8.60
CA ILE A 131 0.03 -2.49 -8.99
C ILE A 131 -0.65 -3.78 -9.47
N PRO A 132 -1.72 -4.23 -8.80
CA PRO A 132 -2.51 -5.34 -9.30
C PRO A 132 -3.14 -4.95 -10.64
N ILE A 133 -3.03 -5.84 -11.64
CA ILE A 133 -3.57 -5.66 -13.00
C ILE A 133 -5.10 -5.77 -13.03
N SER A 134 -5.78 -5.68 -11.88
CA SER A 134 -7.23 -5.88 -11.78
C SER A 134 -7.81 -5.09 -10.63
N TRP A 135 -8.33 -3.91 -10.94
CA TRP A 135 -9.45 -3.30 -10.21
C TRP A 135 -10.24 -2.45 -11.19
N SER A 136 -11.06 -3.09 -12.02
CA SER A 136 -12.15 -2.36 -12.66
C SER A 136 -13.19 -2.15 -11.57
N ALA A 137 -13.28 -0.94 -11.02
CA ALA A 137 -14.51 -0.53 -10.37
C ALA A 137 -15.60 -0.60 -11.45
N GLU A 138 -16.50 -1.57 -11.31
CA GLU A 138 -17.68 -1.71 -12.14
C GLU A 138 -18.43 -0.37 -12.09
N SER A 139 -18.26 0.42 -13.15
CA SER A 139 -19.05 1.62 -13.35
C SER A 139 -20.43 1.11 -13.74
N ASP A 140 -21.36 1.13 -12.78
CA ASP A 140 -22.80 0.97 -12.99
C ASP A 140 -23.26 2.03 -14.01
N MET A 141 -23.10 1.71 -15.28
CA MET A 141 -23.76 2.36 -16.38
C MET A 141 -24.30 1.26 -17.27
N GLU A 142 -25.53 0.89 -16.93
CA GLU A 142 -26.42 0.10 -17.73
C GLU A 142 -26.37 0.57 -19.20
N SER A 143 -25.70 -0.20 -20.05
CA SER A 143 -25.97 -0.17 -21.48
C SER A 143 -25.78 -1.56 -22.05
N VAL A 144 -26.93 -2.09 -22.47
CA VAL A 144 -27.12 -3.35 -23.17
C VAL A 144 -26.49 -3.19 -24.56
N ALA A 145 -25.38 -3.90 -24.84
CA ALA A 145 -25.08 -4.52 -26.12
C ALA A 145 -23.63 -5.03 -26.20
N ASP A 146 -23.54 -6.35 -26.34
CA ASP A 146 -22.68 -7.09 -27.27
C ASP A 146 -21.14 -7.03 -27.14
N GLY A 147 -20.57 -8.24 -26.98
CA GLY A 147 -19.31 -8.66 -27.60
C GLY A 147 -18.00 -7.98 -27.19
N GLU A 148 -17.19 -8.70 -26.41
CA GLU A 148 -15.72 -8.69 -26.46
C GLU A 148 -14.98 -7.35 -26.28
N SER A 149 -14.49 -7.14 -25.07
CA SER A 149 -13.06 -6.90 -24.83
C SER A 149 -12.82 -6.93 -23.32
N SER A 150 -12.29 -8.04 -22.80
CA SER A 150 -11.62 -8.05 -21.49
C SER A 150 -10.33 -7.24 -21.63
N CYS A 151 -10.49 -5.94 -21.81
CA CYS A 151 -9.38 -5.03 -21.88
C CYS A 151 -8.77 -5.02 -20.49
N ASP A 152 -7.53 -5.49 -20.38
CA ASP A 152 -6.63 -5.32 -19.22
C ASP A 152 -6.37 -3.82 -18.98
N LYS A 153 -7.44 -3.09 -18.64
CA LYS A 153 -7.43 -1.66 -18.39
C LYS A 153 -6.82 -1.49 -17.02
N THR A 154 -5.55 -1.10 -17.01
CA THR A 154 -4.90 -0.51 -15.85
C THR A 154 -5.81 0.54 -15.25
N ASP A 155 -6.08 0.45 -13.95
CA ASP A 155 -6.89 1.44 -13.24
C ASP A 155 -6.36 2.86 -13.50
N SER A 156 -7.28 3.83 -13.63
CA SER A 156 -6.96 5.22 -13.96
C SER A 156 -5.95 5.85 -13.00
N VAL A 157 -6.00 5.52 -11.70
CA VAL A 157 -5.05 6.02 -10.70
C VAL A 157 -3.66 5.44 -10.96
N SER A 158 -3.60 4.16 -11.30
CA SER A 158 -2.37 3.47 -11.63
C SER A 158 -1.73 3.98 -12.93
N ALA A 159 -2.54 4.23 -13.96
CA ALA A 159 -2.11 4.81 -15.22
C ALA A 159 -1.53 6.23 -15.01
N ALA A 160 -2.24 7.09 -14.27
CA ALA A 160 -1.74 8.41 -13.90
C ALA A 160 -0.43 8.32 -13.09
N GLY A 161 -0.33 7.35 -12.17
CA GLY A 161 0.88 7.06 -11.42
C GLY A 161 2.09 6.77 -12.31
N PHE A 162 1.90 5.95 -13.34
CA PHE A 162 2.92 5.64 -14.33
C PHE A 162 3.32 6.84 -15.18
N GLU A 163 2.33 7.57 -15.71
CA GLU A 163 2.56 8.76 -16.53
C GLU A 163 3.35 9.83 -15.76
N MET A 164 3.01 10.08 -14.49
CA MET A 164 3.75 11.02 -13.64
C MET A 164 5.22 10.64 -13.48
N VAL A 165 5.55 9.34 -13.35
CA VAL A 165 6.93 8.90 -13.24
C VAL A 165 7.67 9.04 -14.57
N GLU A 166 7.01 8.75 -15.69
CA GLU A 166 7.59 8.98 -17.02
C GLU A 166 7.89 10.46 -17.27
N LEU A 167 7.00 11.37 -16.86
CA LEU A 167 7.25 12.82 -16.94
C LEU A 167 8.47 13.24 -16.11
N VAL A 168 8.67 12.67 -14.92
CA VAL A 168 9.85 12.94 -14.09
C VAL A 168 11.13 12.45 -14.76
N ILE A 169 11.09 11.26 -15.37
CA ILE A 169 12.23 10.71 -16.12
C ILE A 169 12.56 11.61 -17.31
N LEU A 170 11.57 11.95 -18.13
CA LEU A 170 11.72 12.83 -19.28
C LEU A 170 12.30 14.19 -18.88
N ALA A 171 11.77 14.81 -17.82
CA ALA A 171 12.29 16.07 -17.31
C ALA A 171 13.75 15.96 -16.85
N ALA A 172 14.12 14.87 -16.16
CA ALA A 172 15.49 14.62 -15.75
C ALA A 172 16.42 14.41 -16.96
N GLU A 173 15.96 13.73 -18.01
CA GLU A 173 16.72 13.54 -19.26
C GLU A 173 16.96 14.86 -19.99
N ILE A 174 15.92 15.69 -20.15
CA ILE A 174 16.04 17.03 -20.75
C ILE A 174 17.05 17.88 -19.96
N LEU A 175 16.96 17.89 -18.63
CA LEU A 175 17.89 18.63 -17.78
C LEU A 175 19.33 18.08 -17.90
N LYS A 176 19.49 16.77 -18.01
CA LYS A 176 20.81 16.14 -18.22
C LYS A 176 21.42 16.56 -19.57
N GLU A 177 20.62 16.62 -20.63
CA GLU A 177 21.06 17.06 -21.96
C GLU A 177 21.45 18.54 -22.00
N GLN A 178 20.77 19.40 -21.24
CA GLN A 178 21.09 20.82 -21.14
C GLN A 178 22.38 21.11 -20.36
N HIS A 179 22.85 20.17 -19.53
CA HIS A 179 24.05 20.30 -18.72
C HIS A 179 25.31 19.65 -19.34
N ASN A 180 25.16 18.96 -20.49
CA ASN A 180 26.25 18.42 -21.32
C ASN A 180 26.69 19.44 -22.38
#